data_AF-A0A8D8N1X0-F1
#
_entry.id   AF-A0A8D8N1X0-F1
#
_cell.length_a   1.000
_cell.length_b   1.000
_cell.length_c   1.000
_cell.angle_alpha   90.00
_cell.angle_beta   90.00
_cell.angle_gamma   90.00
#
_symmetry.space_group_name_H-M   'P 1'
#
loop_
_entity.id
_entity.type
_entity.pdbx_description
1 polymer ?
#
loop_
_entity_poly.entity_id
_entity_poly.type
_entity_poly.pdbx_seq_one_letter_code
_entity_poly.pdbx_strand_id
1 'polypeptide(L)'
;MGQRQEMDEDLRNFASGITVCKRIDFNKNGSDELLFGRAGYLSGIYWLHQNIDKRLFAHETLTVIAGVMIESGKRYSAAHRSPVPLMYHCWGDEYLGAAHGISAIMHMLLESPFQANPNGNEMAAVRATVNSLLSLQDADGNFPVTLQDYLQRSRDELLVHWCHGAPGIVYLMAKAYLLFKDPKYLQSCVRSCDLVWRKGLLRKGPGICHGVAGSGYVFLLLYRLTSNPKYLYRALKFMEFLTHEEFIRYARNPDRPFSLYEGYAGTVCFLLDLLRPEQAAFPFMDVFDTKC
;
A
#
# COMPACT_ATOMS: atom_id res chain seq x y z
N MET A 1 13.33 -13.06 -31.12
CA MET A 1 13.14 -14.42 -30.56
C MET A 1 13.80 -14.57 -29.19
N GLY A 2 15.01 -14.06 -28.94
CA GLY A 2 15.67 -14.14 -27.61
C GLY A 2 14.88 -13.52 -26.44
N GLN A 3 14.27 -12.34 -26.63
CA GLN A 3 13.49 -11.66 -25.57
C GLN A 3 12.24 -12.43 -25.10
N ARG A 4 11.66 -13.31 -25.94
CA ARG A 4 10.47 -14.10 -25.55
C ARG A 4 10.87 -15.29 -24.69
N GLN A 5 11.97 -15.96 -25.03
CA GLN A 5 12.46 -17.10 -24.25
C GLN A 5 12.91 -16.67 -22.85
N GLU A 6 13.59 -15.53 -22.75
CA GLU A 6 14.00 -14.91 -21.48
C GLU A 6 12.77 -14.54 -20.63
N MET A 7 11.78 -13.86 -21.22
CA MET A 7 10.51 -13.57 -20.54
C MET A 7 9.80 -14.85 -20.05
N ASP A 8 9.73 -15.90 -20.87
CA ASP A 8 9.10 -17.16 -20.47
C ASP A 8 9.88 -17.84 -19.33
N GLU A 9 11.19 -17.69 -19.27
CA GLU A 9 12.03 -18.19 -18.16
C GLU A 9 11.81 -17.38 -16.88
N ASP A 10 11.79 -16.05 -16.97
CA ASP A 10 11.49 -15.17 -15.84
C ASP A 10 10.09 -15.42 -15.27
N LEU A 11 9.10 -15.62 -16.14
CA LEU A 11 7.74 -15.97 -15.73
C LEU A 11 7.69 -17.33 -15.03
N ARG A 12 8.44 -18.34 -15.52
CA ARG A 12 8.57 -19.64 -14.83
C ARG A 12 9.24 -19.49 -13.46
N ASN A 13 10.31 -18.70 -13.37
CA ASN A 13 11.00 -18.42 -12.12
C ASN A 13 10.08 -17.71 -11.13
N PHE A 14 9.34 -16.69 -11.57
CA PHE A 14 8.36 -15.99 -10.76
C PHE A 14 7.22 -16.92 -10.31
N ALA A 15 6.73 -17.80 -11.19
CA ALA A 15 5.68 -18.77 -10.87
C ALA A 15 6.09 -19.79 -9.79
N SER A 16 7.40 -20.01 -9.58
CA SER A 16 7.88 -20.88 -8.49
C SER A 16 7.43 -20.41 -7.10
N GLY A 17 7.18 -19.10 -6.94
CA GLY A 17 6.66 -18.49 -5.72
C GLY A 17 5.26 -18.98 -5.31
N ILE A 18 4.46 -19.52 -6.24
CA ILE A 18 3.13 -20.08 -5.97
C ILE A 18 3.23 -21.19 -4.91
N THR A 19 4.21 -22.09 -5.04
CA THR A 19 4.37 -23.23 -4.13
C THR A 19 4.67 -22.77 -2.70
N VAL A 20 5.44 -21.70 -2.54
CA VAL A 20 5.77 -21.10 -1.26
C VAL A 20 4.55 -20.40 -0.66
N CYS A 21 3.87 -19.57 -1.47
CA CYS A 21 2.72 -18.78 -1.03
C CYS A 21 1.50 -19.62 -0.63
N LYS A 22 1.39 -20.86 -1.10
CA LYS A 22 0.32 -21.80 -0.72
C LYS A 22 0.47 -22.40 0.69
N ARG A 23 1.67 -22.37 1.28
CA ARG A 23 1.91 -22.83 2.67
C ARG A 23 1.52 -21.71 3.61
N ILE A 24 0.94 -21.99 4.78
CA ILE A 24 0.47 -20.94 5.70
C ILE A 24 1.61 -20.23 6.47
N ASP A 25 2.63 -20.96 6.90
CA ASP A 25 3.76 -20.41 7.64
C ASP A 25 5.06 -20.76 6.89
N PHE A 26 5.39 -19.99 5.85
CA PHE A 26 6.65 -20.22 5.10
C PHE A 26 7.81 -19.38 5.64
N ASN A 27 7.53 -18.32 6.41
CA ASN A 27 8.52 -17.45 6.99
C ASN A 27 8.21 -17.17 8.46
N LYS A 28 9.17 -17.47 9.33
CA LYS A 28 9.10 -17.26 10.78
C LYS A 28 8.97 -15.78 11.17
N ASN A 29 9.33 -14.86 10.28
CA ASN A 29 9.30 -13.43 10.50
C ASN A 29 8.03 -12.77 9.95
N GLY A 30 7.00 -13.55 9.61
CA GLY A 30 5.80 -13.08 8.94
C GLY A 30 5.80 -13.46 7.46
N SER A 31 4.64 -13.93 6.97
CA SER A 31 4.51 -14.50 5.63
C SER A 31 3.63 -13.67 4.69
N ASP A 32 2.96 -12.62 5.17
CA ASP A 32 1.85 -11.99 4.45
C ASP A 32 2.11 -10.57 3.95
N GLU A 33 3.10 -9.86 4.47
CA GLU A 33 3.33 -8.43 4.17
C GLU A 33 3.83 -8.15 2.74
N LEU A 34 4.03 -6.87 2.41
CA LEU A 34 4.23 -6.44 1.02
C LEU A 34 5.67 -6.66 0.51
N LEU A 35 6.70 -6.54 1.33
CA LEU A 35 8.08 -6.49 0.83
C LEU A 35 8.70 -7.87 0.59
N PHE A 36 8.24 -8.90 1.29
CA PHE A 36 8.73 -10.28 1.18
C PHE A 36 7.64 -11.35 1.45
N GLY A 37 6.39 -10.95 1.68
CA GLY A 37 5.26 -11.84 1.92
C GLY A 37 4.33 -12.06 0.72
N ARG A 38 3.19 -12.70 0.98
CA ARG A 38 2.15 -13.01 -0.03
C ARG A 38 1.55 -11.77 -0.66
N ALA A 39 1.37 -10.68 0.09
CA ALA A 39 0.87 -9.43 -0.49
C ALA A 39 1.84 -8.90 -1.55
N GLY A 40 3.15 -8.97 -1.32
CA GLY A 40 4.17 -8.65 -2.32
C GLY A 40 4.06 -9.51 -3.56
N TYR A 41 3.89 -10.82 -3.37
CA TYR A 41 3.74 -11.76 -4.47
C TYR A 41 2.48 -11.51 -5.31
N LEU A 42 1.33 -11.30 -4.67
CA LEU A 42 0.09 -10.92 -5.35
C LEU A 42 0.22 -9.57 -6.06
N SER A 43 0.87 -8.57 -5.45
CA SER A 43 1.15 -7.29 -6.08
C SER A 43 1.95 -7.46 -7.39
N GLY A 44 2.96 -8.33 -7.38
CA GLY A 44 3.71 -8.69 -8.59
C GLY A 44 2.85 -9.35 -9.67
N ILE A 45 2.00 -10.32 -9.30
CA ILE A 45 1.03 -10.93 -10.24
C ILE A 45 0.11 -9.87 -10.85
N TYR A 46 -0.45 -8.99 -10.01
CA TYR A 46 -1.35 -7.93 -10.47
C TYR A 46 -0.66 -6.95 -11.42
N TRP A 47 0.60 -6.59 -11.13
CA TRP A 47 1.39 -5.78 -12.04
C TRP A 47 1.62 -6.47 -13.39
N LEU A 48 1.94 -7.78 -13.39
CA LEU A 48 2.09 -8.56 -14.62
C LEU A 48 0.76 -8.64 -15.42
N HIS A 49 -0.37 -8.78 -14.72
CA HIS A 49 -1.69 -8.77 -15.34
C HIS A 49 -2.04 -7.42 -15.99
N GLN A 50 -1.64 -6.30 -15.37
CA GLN A 50 -1.87 -4.96 -15.92
C GLN A 50 -1.00 -4.65 -17.13
N ASN A 51 0.25 -5.14 -17.14
CA ASN A 51 1.26 -4.71 -18.11
C ASN A 51 1.51 -5.72 -19.24
N ILE A 52 1.14 -6.99 -19.06
CA ILE A 52 1.41 -8.06 -20.03
C ILE A 52 0.12 -8.76 -20.46
N ASP A 53 -0.47 -9.59 -19.59
CA ASP A 53 -1.72 -10.32 -19.88
C ASP A 53 -2.35 -10.82 -18.57
N LYS A 54 -3.66 -10.59 -18.41
CA LYS A 54 -4.45 -11.05 -17.25
C LYS A 54 -4.57 -12.57 -17.12
N ARG A 55 -4.17 -13.32 -18.16
CA ARG A 55 -4.23 -14.79 -18.21
C ARG A 55 -2.93 -15.47 -17.82
N LEU A 56 -1.88 -14.71 -17.48
CA LEU A 56 -0.58 -15.27 -17.10
C LEU A 56 -0.69 -16.16 -15.86
N PHE A 57 -1.53 -15.79 -14.89
CA PHE A 57 -1.78 -16.58 -13.70
C PHE A 57 -3.28 -16.85 -13.52
N ALA A 58 -3.61 -18.13 -13.31
CA ALA A 58 -4.98 -18.60 -13.23
C ALA A 58 -5.70 -18.04 -12.00
N HIS A 59 -6.97 -17.63 -12.15
CA HIS A 59 -7.80 -17.08 -11.08
C HIS A 59 -7.88 -18.00 -9.85
N GLU A 60 -7.88 -19.31 -10.06
CA GLU A 60 -7.87 -20.32 -8.99
C GLU A 60 -6.61 -20.22 -8.14
N THR A 61 -5.46 -19.93 -8.74
CA THR A 61 -4.19 -19.77 -8.01
C THR A 61 -4.24 -18.53 -7.12
N LEU A 62 -4.71 -17.40 -7.65
CA LEU A 62 -4.86 -16.16 -6.90
C LEU A 62 -5.86 -16.35 -5.74
N THR A 63 -6.97 -17.03 -6.01
CA THR A 63 -8.00 -17.36 -5.01
C THR A 63 -7.42 -18.20 -3.88
N VAL A 64 -6.61 -19.22 -4.19
CA VAL A 64 -5.95 -20.05 -3.16
C VAL A 64 -4.99 -19.22 -2.31
N ILE A 65 -4.13 -18.40 -2.92
CA ILE A 65 -3.16 -17.58 -2.17
C ILE A 65 -3.90 -16.56 -1.27
N ALA A 66 -4.90 -15.87 -1.80
CA ALA A 66 -5.71 -14.93 -1.02
C ALA A 66 -6.48 -15.64 0.12
N GLY A 67 -6.99 -16.85 -0.12
CA GLY A 67 -7.61 -17.67 0.92
C GLY A 67 -6.63 -18.04 2.04
N VAL A 68 -5.39 -18.39 1.70
CA VAL A 68 -4.32 -18.64 2.70
C VAL A 68 -4.00 -17.38 3.51
N MET A 69 -3.96 -16.21 2.88
CA MET A 69 -3.76 -14.94 3.60
C MET A 69 -4.89 -14.66 4.60
N ILE A 70 -6.15 -14.91 4.24
CA ILE A 70 -7.30 -14.77 5.16
C ILE A 70 -7.19 -15.76 6.32
N GLU A 71 -6.88 -17.02 6.04
CA GLU A 71 -6.72 -18.06 7.07
C GLU A 71 -5.56 -17.74 8.02
N SER A 72 -4.41 -17.32 7.49
CA SER A 72 -3.26 -16.84 8.27
C SER A 72 -3.67 -15.73 9.24
N GLY A 73 -4.38 -14.71 8.73
CA GLY A 73 -4.84 -13.57 9.53
C GLY A 73 -5.82 -13.94 10.63
N LYS A 74 -6.75 -14.87 10.36
CA LYS A 74 -7.70 -15.39 11.36
C LYS A 74 -6.99 -16.17 12.46
N ARG A 75 -6.06 -17.05 12.09
CA ARG A 75 -5.30 -17.87 13.06
C ARG A 75 -4.47 -16.99 13.98
N TYR A 76 -3.75 -16.02 13.40
CA TYR A 76 -2.94 -15.12 14.19
C TYR A 76 -3.80 -14.28 15.13
N SER A 77 -4.89 -13.68 14.64
CA SER A 77 -5.82 -12.91 15.47
C SER A 77 -6.39 -13.74 16.62
N ALA A 78 -6.84 -14.97 16.36
CA ALA A 78 -7.36 -15.86 17.41
C ALA A 78 -6.29 -16.25 18.44
N ALA A 79 -5.09 -16.60 18.00
CA ALA A 79 -3.98 -17.00 18.88
C ALA A 79 -3.52 -15.87 19.81
N HIS A 80 -3.57 -14.62 19.33
CA HIS A 80 -3.12 -13.43 20.08
C HIS A 80 -4.28 -12.65 20.71
N ARG A 81 -5.53 -13.11 20.53
CA ARG A 81 -6.75 -12.41 20.96
C ARG A 81 -6.79 -10.97 20.43
N SER A 82 -6.35 -10.78 19.19
CA SER A 82 -6.28 -9.47 18.56
C SER A 82 -7.69 -8.88 18.39
N PRO A 83 -7.89 -7.56 18.66
CA PRO A 83 -9.16 -6.90 18.40
C PRO A 83 -9.43 -6.70 16.90
N VAL A 84 -8.45 -6.98 16.04
CA VAL A 84 -8.57 -6.87 14.59
C VAL A 84 -8.87 -8.26 13.99
N PRO A 85 -9.92 -8.41 13.15
CA PRO A 85 -10.36 -9.73 12.66
C PRO A 85 -9.30 -10.51 11.87
N LEU A 86 -8.52 -9.82 11.03
CA LEU A 86 -7.37 -10.37 10.33
C LEU A 86 -6.14 -9.57 10.77
N MET A 87 -5.29 -10.19 11.58
CA MET A 87 -4.06 -9.57 12.07
C MET A 87 -2.85 -10.40 11.68
N TYR A 88 -1.69 -9.76 11.54
CA TYR A 88 -0.47 -10.35 11.06
C TYR A 88 0.71 -9.74 11.81
N HIS A 89 1.83 -10.45 11.84
CA HIS A 89 3.08 -9.90 12.34
C HIS A 89 4.13 -9.81 11.22
N CYS A 90 5.05 -8.88 11.40
CA CYS A 90 6.31 -8.83 10.67
C CYS A 90 7.42 -8.64 11.71
N TRP A 91 8.38 -9.56 11.78
CA TRP A 91 9.42 -9.60 12.81
C TRP A 91 8.94 -9.54 14.27
N GLY A 92 7.67 -9.86 14.51
CA GLY A 92 7.06 -9.90 15.84
C GLY A 92 6.09 -8.75 16.12
N ASP A 93 6.14 -7.68 15.33
CA ASP A 93 5.28 -6.50 15.51
C ASP A 93 4.02 -6.56 14.63
N GLU A 94 2.89 -6.03 15.12
CA GLU A 94 1.63 -5.93 14.38
C GLU A 94 1.57 -4.60 13.61
N TYR A 95 2.34 -4.49 12.54
CA TYR A 95 2.39 -3.27 11.73
C TYR A 95 1.04 -2.96 11.05
N LEU A 96 0.75 -1.67 10.90
CA LEU A 96 -0.49 -1.19 10.29
C LEU A 96 -0.30 -0.58 8.90
N GLY A 97 0.89 -0.03 8.62
CA GLY A 97 1.21 0.69 7.38
C GLY A 97 1.35 -0.17 6.12
N ALA A 98 1.70 0.45 5.00
CA ALA A 98 1.72 -0.21 3.69
C ALA A 98 2.94 -1.11 3.44
N ALA A 99 4.09 -0.86 4.10
CA ALA A 99 5.28 -1.68 3.86
C ALA A 99 5.14 -3.07 4.49
N HIS A 100 4.86 -3.12 5.79
CA HIS A 100 4.93 -4.35 6.58
C HIS A 100 3.61 -4.76 7.23
N GLY A 101 2.55 -3.98 7.01
CA GLY A 101 1.35 -4.03 7.83
C GLY A 101 0.08 -4.42 7.10
N ILE A 102 -0.99 -4.47 7.89
CA ILE A 102 -2.31 -4.90 7.43
C ILE A 102 -2.85 -4.05 6.28
N SER A 103 -2.39 -2.81 6.12
CA SER A 103 -2.86 -1.94 5.04
C SER A 103 -2.64 -2.52 3.64
N ALA A 104 -1.41 -2.94 3.33
CA ALA A 104 -1.12 -3.51 2.00
C ALA A 104 -1.66 -4.93 1.85
N ILE A 105 -1.69 -5.71 2.94
CA ILE A 105 -2.31 -7.04 2.93
C ILE A 105 -3.78 -6.94 2.55
N MET A 106 -4.53 -6.05 3.20
CA MET A 106 -5.92 -5.82 2.86
C MET A 106 -6.07 -5.22 1.46
N HIS A 107 -5.18 -4.33 1.03
CA HIS A 107 -5.22 -3.78 -0.34
C HIS A 107 -5.16 -4.91 -1.37
N MET A 108 -4.20 -5.84 -1.24
CA MET A 108 -4.09 -6.97 -2.16
C MET A 108 -5.29 -7.92 -2.07
N LEU A 109 -5.87 -8.11 -0.89
CA LEU A 109 -7.11 -8.89 -0.75
C LEU A 109 -8.32 -8.22 -1.41
N LEU A 110 -8.43 -6.89 -1.36
CA LEU A 110 -9.47 -6.14 -2.09
C LEU A 110 -9.28 -6.18 -3.61
N GLU A 111 -8.08 -6.48 -4.10
CA GLU A 111 -7.75 -6.68 -5.51
C GLU A 111 -7.86 -8.14 -5.97
N SER A 112 -8.05 -9.06 -5.04
CA SER A 112 -8.14 -10.49 -5.33
C SER A 112 -9.44 -10.86 -6.07
N PRO A 113 -9.54 -12.10 -6.61
CA PRO A 113 -10.78 -12.58 -7.22
C PRO A 113 -12.03 -12.49 -6.33
N PHE A 114 -11.86 -12.41 -5.01
CA PHE A 114 -12.97 -12.22 -4.07
C PHE A 114 -13.74 -10.91 -4.29
N GLN A 115 -13.15 -9.91 -4.95
CA GLN A 115 -13.83 -8.66 -5.29
C GLN A 115 -15.05 -8.87 -6.19
N ALA A 116 -15.16 -10.00 -6.91
CA ALA A 116 -16.34 -10.34 -7.71
C ALA A 116 -17.60 -10.56 -6.85
N ASN A 117 -17.44 -10.86 -5.56
CA ASN A 117 -18.52 -10.93 -4.59
C ASN A 117 -18.18 -10.12 -3.32
N PRO A 118 -18.32 -8.78 -3.34
CA PRO A 118 -17.96 -7.92 -2.21
C PRO A 118 -18.73 -8.18 -0.91
N ASN A 119 -19.83 -8.95 -0.99
CA ASN A 119 -20.69 -9.32 0.14
C ASN A 119 -20.51 -10.79 0.56
N GLY A 120 -19.54 -11.51 -0.02
CA GLY A 120 -19.18 -12.87 0.36
C GLY A 120 -18.45 -12.93 1.71
N ASN A 121 -18.32 -14.15 2.24
CA ASN A 121 -17.75 -14.39 3.58
C ASN A 121 -16.29 -13.93 3.70
N GLU A 122 -15.49 -14.16 2.65
CA GLU A 122 -14.09 -13.74 2.56
C GLU A 122 -13.99 -12.21 2.63
N MET A 123 -14.79 -11.51 1.81
CA MET A 123 -14.82 -10.05 1.77
C MET A 123 -15.43 -9.43 3.03
N ALA A 124 -16.31 -10.13 3.75
CA ALA A 124 -16.83 -9.67 5.03
C ALA A 124 -15.70 -9.54 6.07
N ALA A 125 -14.81 -10.53 6.16
CA ALA A 125 -13.66 -10.47 7.07
C ALA A 125 -12.67 -9.36 6.67
N VAL A 126 -12.39 -9.23 5.37
CA VAL A 126 -11.52 -8.15 4.84
C VAL A 126 -12.12 -6.78 5.16
N ARG A 127 -13.41 -6.56 4.87
CA ARG A 127 -14.09 -5.29 5.15
C ARG A 127 -14.12 -4.98 6.64
N ALA A 128 -14.33 -5.98 7.50
CA ALA A 128 -14.28 -5.81 8.95
C ALA A 128 -12.89 -5.35 9.41
N THR A 129 -11.82 -5.96 8.91
CA THR A 129 -10.44 -5.53 9.19
C THR A 129 -10.14 -4.11 8.70
N VAL A 130 -10.59 -3.74 7.50
CA VAL A 130 -10.44 -2.36 6.99
C VAL A 130 -11.18 -1.37 7.88
N ASN A 131 -12.37 -1.72 8.39
CA ASN A 131 -13.11 -0.88 9.34
C ASN A 131 -12.38 -0.77 10.70
N SER A 132 -11.82 -1.86 11.21
CA SER A 132 -10.99 -1.84 12.41
C SER A 132 -9.79 -0.92 12.23
N LEU A 133 -9.07 -1.01 11.11
CA LEU A 133 -7.95 -0.10 10.82
C LEU A 133 -8.42 1.36 10.71
N LEU A 134 -9.53 1.62 10.02
CA LEU A 134 -10.12 2.96 9.91
C LEU A 134 -10.45 3.57 11.28
N SER A 135 -10.88 2.74 12.24
CA SER A 135 -11.20 3.19 13.60
C SER A 135 -9.97 3.68 14.39
N LEU A 136 -8.76 3.33 13.93
CA LEU A 136 -7.50 3.80 14.50
C LEU A 136 -7.05 5.16 13.96
N GLN A 137 -7.77 5.74 12.98
CA GLN A 137 -7.41 7.05 12.45
C GLN A 137 -7.62 8.13 13.53
N ASP A 138 -6.55 8.85 13.86
CA ASP A 138 -6.60 9.91 14.87
C ASP A 138 -7.30 11.19 14.35
N ALA A 139 -7.49 12.16 15.26
CA ALA A 139 -8.12 13.44 14.94
C ALA A 139 -7.33 14.29 13.93
N ASP A 140 -6.02 14.07 13.84
CA ASP A 140 -5.14 14.74 12.89
C ASP A 140 -5.22 14.13 11.48
N GLY A 141 -5.76 12.91 11.38
CA GLY A 141 -5.88 12.11 10.17
C GLY A 141 -4.78 11.07 10.00
N ASN A 142 -3.93 10.86 11.02
CA ASN A 142 -2.86 9.86 10.98
C ASN A 142 -3.31 8.50 11.51
N PHE A 143 -2.42 7.52 11.38
CA PHE A 143 -2.59 6.18 11.91
C PHE A 143 -1.32 5.77 12.68
N PRO A 144 -1.48 4.93 13.71
CA PRO A 144 -0.35 4.39 14.46
C PRO A 144 0.53 3.48 13.60
N VAL A 145 1.78 3.28 14.03
CA VAL A 145 2.76 2.45 13.31
C VAL A 145 2.43 0.97 13.50
N THR A 146 2.20 0.59 14.76
CA THR A 146 1.87 -0.77 15.19
C THR A 146 0.59 -0.76 16.03
N LEU A 147 -0.09 -1.91 16.13
CA LEU A 147 -1.24 -2.05 17.03
C LEU A 147 -0.80 -2.06 18.50
N GLN A 148 0.35 -2.65 18.83
CA GLN A 148 0.84 -2.73 20.20
C GLN A 148 1.11 -1.34 20.80
N ASP A 149 1.79 -0.47 20.05
CA ASP A 149 2.12 0.89 20.51
C ASP A 149 0.85 1.70 20.79
N TYR A 150 -0.13 1.59 19.89
CA TYR A 150 -1.44 2.22 20.05
C TYR A 150 -2.15 1.75 21.33
N LEU A 151 -2.21 0.42 21.56
CA LEU A 151 -2.89 -0.14 22.73
C LEU A 151 -2.17 0.19 24.05
N GLN A 152 -0.84 0.23 24.03
CA GLN A 152 -0.02 0.56 25.19
C GLN A 152 0.03 2.08 25.47
N ARG A 153 -0.48 2.91 24.55
CA ARG A 153 -0.35 4.37 24.59
C ARG A 153 1.11 4.79 24.77
N SER A 154 2.04 4.04 24.18
CA SER A 154 3.44 4.44 24.10
C SER A 154 3.51 5.72 23.24
N ARG A 155 4.62 6.47 23.33
CA ARG A 155 4.83 7.58 22.38
C ARG A 155 4.98 6.96 20.99
N ASP A 156 3.89 6.92 20.23
CA ASP A 156 3.93 6.65 18.80
C ASP A 156 4.89 7.67 18.16
N GLU A 157 5.94 7.18 17.50
CA GLU A 157 6.69 8.03 16.59
C GLU A 157 5.71 8.53 15.53
N LEU A 158 5.57 9.86 15.41
CA LEU A 158 4.71 10.46 14.40
C LEU A 158 5.34 10.25 13.02
N LEU A 159 5.01 9.14 12.38
CA LEU A 159 5.43 8.82 11.02
C LEU A 159 4.32 9.24 10.04
N VAL A 160 4.69 10.08 9.09
CA VAL A 160 3.83 10.51 7.97
C VAL A 160 4.48 10.00 6.69
N HIS A 161 4.55 8.68 6.56
CA HIS A 161 5.28 7.98 5.50
C HIS A 161 4.36 7.02 4.72
N TRP A 162 4.78 6.61 3.52
CA TRP A 162 4.09 5.52 2.83
C TRP A 162 4.27 4.20 3.58
N CYS A 163 5.48 3.90 4.07
CA CYS A 163 5.71 2.68 4.83
C CYS A 163 4.89 2.61 6.13
N HIS A 164 4.75 3.74 6.84
CA HIS A 164 4.05 3.84 8.13
C HIS A 164 3.30 5.17 8.25
N GLY A 165 1.99 5.09 8.51
CA GLY A 165 1.10 6.23 8.69
C GLY A 165 0.16 6.50 7.50
N ALA A 166 -0.49 7.66 7.55
CA ALA A 166 -1.55 8.05 6.61
C ALA A 166 -1.16 7.96 5.12
N PRO A 167 0.05 8.36 4.69
CA PRO A 167 0.40 8.33 3.27
C PRO A 167 0.42 6.92 2.67
N GLY A 168 0.58 5.87 3.47
CA GLY A 168 0.46 4.48 3.00
C GLY A 168 -0.96 3.94 3.05
N ILE A 169 -1.67 4.27 4.13
CA ILE A 169 -3.00 3.70 4.40
C ILE A 169 -4.07 4.32 3.49
N VAL A 170 -3.84 5.52 2.98
CA VAL A 170 -4.76 6.19 2.05
C VAL A 170 -5.06 5.37 0.80
N TYR A 171 -4.12 4.55 0.30
CA TYR A 171 -4.36 3.70 -0.88
C TYR A 171 -5.36 2.58 -0.57
N LEU A 172 -5.26 1.97 0.61
CA LEU A 172 -6.26 0.99 1.06
C LEU A 172 -7.64 1.64 1.19
N MET A 173 -7.72 2.82 1.82
CA MET A 173 -8.99 3.52 1.99
C MET A 173 -9.59 3.93 0.64
N ALA A 174 -8.76 4.36 -0.32
CA ALA A 174 -9.19 4.64 -1.68
C ALA A 174 -9.75 3.39 -2.37
N LYS A 175 -9.05 2.25 -2.30
CA LYS A 175 -9.55 1.00 -2.88
C LYS A 175 -10.85 0.54 -2.22
N ALA A 176 -10.95 0.63 -0.90
CA ALA A 176 -12.15 0.30 -0.15
C ALA A 176 -13.33 1.21 -0.54
N TYR A 177 -13.10 2.51 -0.73
CA TYR A 177 -14.11 3.43 -1.25
C TYR A 177 -14.57 3.02 -2.66
N LEU A 178 -13.64 2.75 -3.56
CA LEU A 178 -13.95 2.38 -4.94
C LEU A 178 -14.75 1.07 -5.02
N LEU A 179 -14.47 0.10 -4.16
CA LEU A 179 -15.15 -1.20 -4.16
C LEU A 179 -16.49 -1.17 -3.39
N PHE A 180 -16.49 -0.64 -2.17
CA PHE A 180 -17.66 -0.71 -1.28
C PHE A 180 -18.60 0.49 -1.39
N LYS A 181 -18.15 1.59 -2.03
CA LYS A 181 -18.90 2.84 -2.20
C LYS A 181 -19.37 3.50 -0.89
N ASP A 182 -18.74 3.15 0.23
CA ASP A 182 -19.03 3.74 1.54
C ASP A 182 -18.25 5.06 1.73
N PRO A 183 -18.93 6.21 1.89
CA PRO A 183 -18.29 7.53 1.97
C PRO A 183 -17.26 7.68 3.10
N LYS A 184 -17.34 6.87 4.17
CA LYS A 184 -16.41 6.96 5.30
C LYS A 184 -14.95 6.73 4.88
N TYR A 185 -14.74 5.89 3.86
CA TYR A 185 -13.41 5.60 3.34
C TYR A 185 -12.85 6.81 2.58
N LEU A 186 -13.66 7.48 1.76
CA LEU A 186 -13.26 8.72 1.09
C LEU A 186 -12.97 9.83 2.10
N GLN A 187 -13.80 9.96 3.15
CA GLN A 187 -13.56 10.92 4.23
C GLN A 187 -12.21 10.66 4.93
N SER A 188 -11.86 9.39 5.16
CA SER A 188 -10.53 9.03 5.67
C SER A 188 -9.42 9.52 4.76
N CYS A 189 -9.55 9.32 3.44
CA CYS A 189 -8.56 9.81 2.48
C CYS A 189 -8.40 11.32 2.51
N VAL A 190 -9.50 12.08 2.64
CA VAL A 190 -9.46 13.54 2.78
C VAL A 190 -8.72 13.96 4.05
N ARG A 191 -8.99 13.30 5.19
CA ARG A 191 -8.25 13.57 6.45
C ARG A 191 -6.76 13.28 6.33
N SER A 192 -6.40 12.14 5.73
CA SER A 192 -5.00 11.79 5.45
C SER A 192 -4.34 12.85 4.57
N CYS A 193 -5.02 13.29 3.51
CA CYS A 193 -4.54 14.34 2.61
C CYS A 193 -4.29 15.68 3.33
N ASP A 194 -5.19 16.08 4.22
CA ASP A 194 -5.02 17.30 5.00
C ASP A 194 -3.87 17.19 6.01
N LEU A 195 -3.63 16.00 6.59
CA LEU A 195 -2.43 15.74 7.39
C LEU A 195 -1.17 15.89 6.54
N VAL A 196 -1.11 15.23 5.37
CA VAL A 196 0.06 15.29 4.48
C VAL A 196 0.34 16.73 4.06
N TRP A 197 -0.69 17.53 3.81
CA TRP A 197 -0.51 18.95 3.53
C TRP A 197 0.20 19.70 4.67
N ARG A 198 -0.13 19.38 5.92
CA ARG A 198 0.48 20.03 7.10
C ARG A 198 1.86 19.48 7.46
N LYS A 199 2.11 18.17 7.24
CA LYS A 199 3.26 17.45 7.84
C LYS A 199 4.05 16.57 6.85
N GLY A 200 3.73 16.58 5.56
CA GLY A 200 4.32 15.69 4.53
C GLY A 200 5.59 16.23 3.85
N LEU A 201 6.06 17.43 4.17
CA LEU A 201 7.35 17.95 3.68
C LEU A 201 8.49 17.37 4.55
N LEU A 202 8.87 16.14 4.26
CA LEU A 202 9.77 15.35 5.09
C LEU A 202 11.23 15.74 4.86
N ARG A 203 11.99 15.91 5.95
CA ARG A 203 13.46 16.06 5.90
C ARG A 203 14.19 14.75 5.58
N LYS A 204 13.47 13.63 5.45
CA LYS A 204 14.07 12.30 5.27
C LYS A 204 14.57 12.03 3.84
N GLY A 205 14.11 12.80 2.85
CA GLY A 205 14.64 12.73 1.49
C GLY A 205 13.59 12.87 0.39
N PRO A 206 13.99 12.66 -0.87
CA PRO A 206 13.14 12.90 -2.04
C PRO A 206 12.24 11.71 -2.41
N GLY A 207 12.55 10.50 -1.92
CA GLY A 207 11.94 9.25 -2.38
C GLY A 207 10.45 9.07 -2.07
N ILE A 208 9.92 7.91 -2.46
CA ILE A 208 8.49 7.59 -2.36
C ILE A 208 8.09 6.78 -1.12
N CYS A 209 9.03 6.07 -0.49
CA CYS A 209 8.74 5.27 0.72
C CYS A 209 8.44 6.15 1.95
N HIS A 210 9.24 7.21 2.12
CA HIS A 210 9.19 8.10 3.27
C HIS A 210 9.86 9.44 2.95
N GLY A 211 9.55 9.98 1.77
CA GLY A 211 10.07 11.26 1.29
C GLY A 211 8.97 12.15 0.70
N VAL A 212 9.39 13.29 0.18
CA VAL A 212 8.48 14.33 -0.33
C VAL A 212 7.69 13.82 -1.54
N ALA A 213 8.30 13.07 -2.48
CA ALA A 213 7.58 12.56 -3.65
C ALA A 213 6.47 11.57 -3.26
N GLY A 214 6.72 10.69 -2.29
CA GLY A 214 5.72 9.75 -1.78
C GLY A 214 4.53 10.45 -1.15
N SER A 215 4.80 11.53 -0.43
CA SER A 215 3.75 12.41 0.11
C SER A 215 2.97 13.12 -1.00
N GLY A 216 3.66 13.55 -2.07
CA GLY A 216 3.05 14.16 -3.26
C GLY A 216 2.02 13.26 -3.95
N TYR A 217 2.29 11.96 -4.04
CA TYR A 217 1.38 10.98 -4.62
C TYR A 217 0.02 10.89 -3.91
N VAL A 218 -0.05 11.19 -2.61
CA VAL A 218 -1.33 11.23 -1.87
C VAL A 218 -2.29 12.26 -2.50
N PHE A 219 -1.76 13.40 -2.94
CA PHE A 219 -2.56 14.41 -3.59
C PHE A 219 -2.99 14.01 -5.00
N LEU A 220 -2.14 13.32 -5.77
CA LEU A 220 -2.51 12.78 -7.08
C LEU A 220 -3.63 11.74 -6.94
N LEU A 221 -3.56 10.87 -5.93
CA LEU A 221 -4.63 9.92 -5.61
C LEU A 221 -5.96 10.64 -5.32
N LEU A 222 -5.96 11.65 -4.44
CA LEU A 222 -7.19 12.40 -4.14
C LEU A 222 -7.70 13.19 -5.35
N TYR A 223 -6.81 13.73 -6.19
CA TYR A 223 -7.20 14.36 -7.44
C TYR A 223 -7.93 13.39 -8.36
N ARG A 224 -7.39 12.17 -8.58
CA ARG A 224 -8.06 11.14 -9.39
C ARG A 224 -9.40 10.69 -8.79
N LEU A 225 -9.51 10.60 -7.46
CA LEU A 225 -10.75 10.21 -6.79
C LEU A 225 -11.87 11.26 -6.86
N THR A 226 -11.52 12.55 -6.90
CA THR A 226 -12.50 13.63 -6.66
C THR A 226 -12.60 14.64 -7.80
N SER A 227 -11.64 14.63 -8.73
CA SER A 227 -11.42 15.65 -9.75
C SER A 227 -11.29 17.08 -9.20
N ASN A 228 -11.04 17.23 -7.90
CA ASN A 228 -10.93 18.56 -7.28
C ASN A 228 -9.52 19.14 -7.51
N PRO A 229 -9.40 20.27 -8.24
CA PRO A 229 -8.10 20.85 -8.61
C PRO A 229 -7.25 21.29 -7.42
N LYS A 230 -7.86 21.47 -6.23
CA LYS A 230 -7.13 21.71 -4.97
C LYS A 230 -6.03 20.67 -4.74
N TYR A 231 -6.32 19.40 -5.02
CA TYR A 231 -5.36 18.32 -4.77
C TYR A 231 -4.23 18.34 -5.80
N LEU A 232 -4.52 18.56 -7.08
CA LEU A 232 -3.47 18.73 -8.09
C LEU A 232 -2.54 19.91 -7.74
N TYR A 233 -3.11 21.03 -7.30
CA TYR A 233 -2.31 22.15 -6.80
C TYR A 233 -1.37 21.76 -5.65
N ARG A 234 -1.86 20.99 -4.66
CA ARG A 234 -1.02 20.51 -3.55
C ARG A 234 0.10 19.58 -4.04
N ALA A 235 -0.16 18.71 -5.00
CA ALA A 235 0.87 17.86 -5.61
C ALA A 235 1.98 18.70 -6.27
N LEU A 236 1.61 19.74 -7.03
CA LEU A 236 2.55 20.67 -7.65
C LEU A 236 3.41 21.41 -6.62
N LYS A 237 2.85 21.79 -5.47
CA LYS A 237 3.64 22.41 -4.39
C LYS A 237 4.68 21.46 -3.76
N PHE A 238 4.40 20.16 -3.72
CA PHE A 238 5.38 19.17 -3.28
C PHE A 238 6.48 18.97 -4.32
N MET A 239 6.15 19.07 -5.62
CA MET A 239 7.15 19.12 -6.69
C MET A 239 8.04 20.35 -6.59
N GLU A 240 7.47 21.55 -6.41
CA GLU A 240 8.25 22.78 -6.24
C GLU A 240 9.23 22.66 -5.06
N PHE A 241 8.76 22.11 -3.93
CA PHE A 241 9.59 21.95 -2.73
C PHE A 241 10.82 21.06 -2.94
N LEU A 242 10.77 20.05 -3.81
CA LEU A 242 11.92 19.18 -4.12
C LEU A 242 13.12 19.95 -4.69
N THR A 243 12.91 21.17 -5.20
CA THR A 243 13.97 22.06 -5.72
C THR A 243 14.19 23.29 -4.84
N HIS A 244 13.46 23.43 -3.74
CA HIS A 244 13.55 24.57 -2.84
C HIS A 244 14.85 24.52 -2.01
N GLU A 245 15.40 25.69 -1.68
CA GLU A 245 16.67 25.82 -0.95
C GLU A 245 16.66 25.08 0.40
N GLU A 246 15.54 25.12 1.12
CA GLU A 246 15.40 24.42 2.40
C GLU A 246 15.49 22.90 2.21
N PHE A 247 14.88 22.35 1.16
CA PHE A 247 14.96 20.93 0.89
C PHE A 247 16.40 20.53 0.55
N ILE A 248 17.04 21.27 -0.36
CA ILE A 248 18.44 21.04 -0.76
C ILE A 248 19.38 21.12 0.45
N ARG A 249 19.11 22.02 1.40
CA ARG A 249 19.96 22.24 2.57
C ARG A 249 19.75 21.22 3.70
N TYR A 250 18.51 20.80 3.94
CA TYR A 250 18.14 20.06 5.16
C TYR A 250 17.67 18.62 4.91
N ALA A 251 17.41 18.22 3.66
CA ALA A 251 17.05 16.85 3.35
C ALA A 251 18.25 15.91 3.59
N ARG A 252 17.97 14.73 4.15
CA ARG A 252 18.96 13.66 4.28
C ARG A 252 19.21 13.02 2.91
N ASN A 253 20.45 12.59 2.70
CA ASN A 253 20.78 11.71 1.57
C ASN A 253 20.25 10.30 1.86
N PRO A 254 19.46 9.70 0.96
CA PRO A 254 19.03 8.31 1.12
C PRO A 254 20.20 7.32 1.09
N ASP A 255 20.04 6.17 1.72
CA ASP A 255 21.05 5.10 1.71
C ASP A 255 21.29 4.58 0.28
N ARG A 256 20.23 4.51 -0.53
CA ARG A 256 20.29 4.22 -1.97
C ARG A 256 19.75 5.41 -2.77
N PRO A 257 20.58 6.45 -3.04
CA PRO A 257 20.14 7.73 -3.63
C PRO A 257 19.44 7.64 -4.99
N PHE A 258 19.69 6.57 -5.76
CA PHE A 258 19.12 6.39 -7.10
C PHE A 258 18.07 5.28 -7.17
N SER A 259 17.71 4.67 -6.03
CA SER A 259 16.71 3.60 -5.99
C SER A 259 15.28 4.12 -6.19
N LEU A 260 14.37 3.22 -6.54
CA LEU A 260 12.96 3.53 -6.72
C LEU A 260 12.30 4.04 -5.42
N TYR A 261 12.46 3.33 -4.31
CA TYR A 261 11.70 3.62 -3.09
C TYR A 261 12.32 4.70 -2.20
N GLU A 262 13.65 4.80 -2.13
CA GLU A 262 14.33 5.78 -1.26
C GLU A 262 14.85 7.00 -2.03
N GLY A 263 15.23 6.77 -3.28
CA GLY A 263 16.01 7.70 -4.08
C GLY A 263 15.22 8.47 -5.13
N TYR A 264 15.98 9.09 -6.02
CA TYR A 264 15.46 9.96 -7.08
C TYR A 264 14.69 9.21 -8.17
N ALA A 265 14.84 7.89 -8.35
CA ALA A 265 14.07 7.17 -9.36
C ALA A 265 12.56 7.22 -9.04
N GLY A 266 12.17 7.09 -7.77
CA GLY A 266 10.77 7.28 -7.35
C GLY A 266 10.30 8.73 -7.49
N THR A 267 11.20 9.69 -7.26
CA THR A 267 10.91 11.10 -7.53
C THR A 267 10.63 11.33 -9.02
N VAL A 268 11.41 10.73 -9.91
CA VAL A 268 11.17 10.80 -11.36
C VAL A 268 9.81 10.20 -11.72
N CYS A 269 9.42 9.06 -11.14
CA CYS A 269 8.06 8.53 -11.32
C CYS A 269 6.98 9.55 -10.95
N PHE A 270 7.10 10.18 -9.77
CA PHE A 270 6.17 11.23 -9.33
C PHE A 270 6.12 12.41 -10.30
N LEU A 271 7.27 12.89 -10.78
CA LEU A 271 7.35 13.99 -11.74
C LEU A 271 6.74 13.65 -13.10
N LEU A 272 6.93 12.42 -13.59
CA LEU A 272 6.31 11.94 -14.82
C LEU A 272 4.79 11.83 -14.68
N ASP A 273 4.31 11.34 -13.53
CA ASP A 273 2.89 11.21 -13.25
C ASP A 273 2.18 12.57 -13.10
N LEU A 274 2.90 13.62 -12.69
CA LEU A 274 2.37 14.99 -12.70
C LEU A 274 2.06 15.52 -14.11
N LEU A 275 2.68 14.96 -15.16
CA LEU A 275 2.39 15.32 -16.54
C LEU A 275 1.05 14.73 -17.02
N ARG A 276 0.57 13.65 -16.38
CA ARG A 276 -0.70 12.97 -16.67
C ARG A 276 -1.41 12.60 -15.36
N PRO A 277 -1.84 13.60 -14.57
CA PRO A 277 -2.34 13.38 -13.21
C PRO A 277 -3.60 12.52 -13.15
N GLU A 278 -4.37 12.43 -14.24
CA GLU A 278 -5.53 11.55 -14.39
C GLU A 278 -5.19 10.06 -14.51
N GLN A 279 -3.93 9.74 -14.85
CA GLN A 279 -3.38 8.39 -14.97
C GLN A 279 -2.40 8.03 -13.84
N ALA A 280 -2.02 9.00 -13.01
CA ALA A 280 -1.01 8.85 -11.97
C ALA A 280 -1.31 7.71 -10.97
N ALA A 281 -0.34 6.82 -10.74
CA ALA A 281 -0.47 5.77 -9.76
C ALA A 281 0.84 5.60 -8.98
N PHE A 282 0.74 5.53 -7.65
CA PHE A 282 1.90 5.19 -6.84
C PHE A 282 2.40 3.79 -7.28
N PRO A 283 3.72 3.62 -7.53
CA PRO A 283 4.26 2.36 -8.02
C PRO A 283 3.79 1.15 -7.20
N PHE A 284 3.19 0.15 -7.87
CA PHE A 284 2.65 -1.08 -7.27
C PHE A 284 1.46 -0.90 -6.30
N MET A 285 0.86 0.30 -6.25
CA MET A 285 -0.28 0.63 -5.39
C MET A 285 -1.41 1.32 -6.16
N ASP A 286 -1.54 1.07 -7.47
CA ASP A 286 -2.70 1.54 -8.23
C ASP A 286 -4.00 0.98 -7.62
N VAL A 287 -5.06 1.78 -7.56
CA VAL A 287 -6.34 1.40 -6.95
C VAL A 287 -7.50 1.40 -7.97
N PHE A 288 -7.26 1.89 -9.19
CA PHE A 288 -8.29 2.17 -10.18
C PHE A 288 -8.49 1.04 -11.17
N ASP A 289 -7.41 0.41 -11.63
CA ASP A 289 -7.50 -0.64 -12.64
C ASP A 289 -7.93 -1.98 -12.05
N THR A 290 -8.68 -2.74 -12.85
CA THR A 290 -9.06 -4.11 -12.52
C THR A 290 -7.93 -5.07 -12.87
N LYS A 291 -7.38 -5.78 -11.86
CA LYS A 291 -6.23 -6.68 -12.00
C LYS A 291 -6.58 -8.18 -12.08
N CYS A 292 -7.81 -8.54 -11.70
CA CYS A 292 -8.39 -9.87 -11.82
C CYS A 292 -9.60 -9.80 -12.74
#